data_AF-A0A932Y1V2-F1
#
_entry.id   AF-A0A932Y1V2-F1
#
_cell.length_a   1.000
_cell.length_b   1.000
_cell.length_c   1.000
_cell.angle_alpha   90.00
_cell.angle_beta   90.00
_cell.angle_gamma   90.00
#
_symmetry.space_group_name_H-M   'P 1'
#
loop_
_entity.id
_entity.type
_entity.pdbx_description
1 polymer ?
#
loop_
_entity_poly.entity_id
_entity_poly.type
_entity_poly.pdbx_seq_one_letter_code
_entity_poly.pdbx_strand_id
1 'polypeptide(L)' 'MKNVSVYDFRTNLATYLDLVKSSGANVVVKRFNKPVAMLSPYRKDKLDFGP' A
#
# COMPACT_ATOMS: atom_id res chain seq x y z
N MET A 1 -0.09 -11.08 0.30
CA MET A 1 -0.83 -9.80 0.20
C MET A 1 -1.40 -9.49 1.58
N LYS A 2 -1.08 -8.33 2.17
CA LYS A 2 -1.47 -7.98 3.56
C LYS A 2 -2.65 -7.01 3.54
N ASN A 3 -3.67 -7.25 4.37
CA ASN A 3 -4.81 -6.35 4.54
C ASN A 3 -4.61 -5.51 5.81
N VAL A 4 -4.82 -4.20 5.73
CA VAL A 4 -4.70 -3.28 6.87
C VAL A 4 -5.88 -2.33 6.92
N SER A 5 -6.27 -1.89 8.11
CA SER A 5 -7.29 -0.87 8.24
C SER A 5 -6.72 0.51 7.86
N VAL A 6 -7.58 1.42 7.40
CA VAL A 6 -7.18 2.81 7.11
C VAL A 6 -6.66 3.53 8.37
N TYR A 7 -7.14 3.14 9.56
CA TYR A 7 -6.73 3.71 10.84
C TYR A 7 -5.31 3.29 11.22
N ASP A 8 -5.00 2.00 11.09
CA ASP A 8 -3.64 1.47 11.33
C ASP A 8 -2.67 2.02 10.29
N PHE A 9 -3.11 2.09 9.04
CA PHE A 9 -2.33 2.62 7.93
C PHE A 9 -1.97 4.09 8.15
N ARG A 10 -2.93 4.92 8.56
CA ARG A 10 -2.71 6.34 8.87
C ARG A 10 -1.69 6.53 9.99
N THR A 11 -1.76 5.70 11.03
CA THR A 11 -0.89 5.82 12.20
C THR A 11 0.53 5.33 11.91
N ASN A 12 0.69 4.34 11.02
CA ASN A 12 1.96 3.65 10.77
C ASN A 12 2.39 3.72 9.30
N LEU A 13 2.15 4.85 8.63
CA LEU A 13 2.40 5.00 7.19
C LEU A 13 3.82 4.60 6.79
N ALA A 14 4.83 5.14 7.48
CA ALA A 14 6.24 4.87 7.20
C ALA A 14 6.55 3.36 7.27
N THR A 15 6.10 2.68 8.32
CA THR A 15 6.29 1.23 8.49
C THR A 15 5.71 0.42 7.33
N TYR A 16 4.55 0.81 6.82
CA TYR A 16 3.94 0.11 5.69
C TYR A 16 4.64 0.41 4.36
N LEU A 17 5.16 1.61 4.16
CA LEU A 17 6.00 1.93 3.00
C LEU A 17 7.30 1.13 3.02
N ASP A 18 7.95 1.03 4.17
CA ASP A 18 9.16 0.21 4.35
C ASP A 18 8.88 -1.28 4.15
N LEU A 19 7.75 -1.78 4.65
CA LEU A 19 7.31 -3.16 4.41
C LEU A 19 7.13 -3.43 2.91
N VAL A 20 6.43 -2.55 2.19
CA VAL A 20 6.19 -2.70 0.75
C VAL A 20 7.50 -2.67 -0.03
N LYS A 21 8.41 -1.76 0.34
CA LYS A 21 9.74 -1.64 -0.27
C LYS A 21 10.62 -2.86 -0.03
N SER A 22 10.67 -3.36 1.21
CA SER A 22 11.56 -4.47 1.62
C SER A 22 11.04 -5.84 1.21
N SER A 23 9.74 -6.09 1.35
CA SER A 23 9.15 -7.40 1.08
C SER A 23 8.75 -7.59 -0.38
N GLY A 24 8.62 -6.52 -1.15
CA GLY A 24 8.04 -6.58 -2.49
C GLY A 24 6.55 -6.99 -2.51
N ALA A 25 5.89 -7.06 -1.35
CA ALA A 25 4.51 -7.48 -1.24
C ALA A 25 3.54 -6.30 -1.25
N ASN A 26 2.38 -6.49 -1.90
CA ASN A 26 1.32 -5.49 -1.90
C ASN A 26 0.58 -5.46 -0.54
N VAL A 27 0.21 -4.24 -0.14
CA VAL A 27 -0.63 -3.97 1.03
C VAL A 27 -1.94 -3.36 0.56
N VAL A 28 -3.07 -3.96 0.93
CA VAL A 28 -4.42 -3.47 0.65
C VAL A 28 -4.94 -2.73 1.88
N VAL A 29 -5.27 -1.46 1.69
CA VAL A 29 -5.87 -0.62 2.73
C VAL A 29 -7.38 -0.72 2.64
N LYS A 30 -8.04 -1.01 3.77
CA LYS A 30 -9.49 -1.17 3.89
C LYS A 30 -10.11 -0.16 4.83
N ARG A 31 -11.32 0.29 4.53
CA ARG A 31 -12.20 1.06 5.42
C ARG A 31 -13.54 0.34 5.52
N PHE A 32 -14.00 0.03 6.74
CA PHE A 32 -15.22 -0.76 6.97
C PHE A 32 -15.26 -2.06 6.13
N ASN A 33 -14.14 -2.79 6.14
CA ASN A 33 -13.90 -4.02 5.36
C ASN A 33 -13.93 -3.89 3.82
N LYS A 34 -14.14 -2.68 3.28
CA LYS A 34 -14.06 -2.41 1.83
C LYS A 34 -12.67 -1.92 1.44
N PRO A 35 -12.06 -2.44 0.36
CA PRO A 35 -10.78 -1.93 -0.13
C PRO A 35 -10.94 -0.49 -0.64
N VAL A 36 -9.99 0.38 -0.28
CA VAL A 36 -10.00 1.80 -0.66
C VAL A 36 -8.70 2.23 -1.34
N ALA A 37 -7.59 1.54 -1.07
CA ALA A 37 -6.31 1.80 -1.71
C ALA A 37 -5.43 0.54 -1.70
N MET A 38 -4.42 0.52 -2.57
CA MET A 38 -3.37 -0.50 -2.59
C MET A 38 -2.01 0.16 -2.67
N LEU A 39 -1.12 -0.20 -1.76
CA LEU A 39 0.31 0.10 -1.88
C LEU A 39 0.97 -1.05 -2.63
N SER A 40 1.68 -0.69 -3.70
CA SER A 40 2.49 -1.61 -4.49
C SER A 40 3.95 -1.16 -4.44
N PRO A 41 4.91 -2.09 -4.50
CA PRO A 41 6.31 -1.73 -4.64
C PRO A 41 6.51 -0.88 -5.89
N TYR A 42 7.33 0.15 -5.76
CA TYR A 42 7.69 0.98 -6.90
C TYR A 42 8.38 0.14 -7.97
N ARG A 43 7.88 0.25 -9.22
CA ARG A 43 8.40 -0.44 -10.40
C ARG A 43 8.59 0.59 -11.50
N LYS A 44 9.87 0.84 -11.85
CA LYS A 44 10.27 1.91 -12.78
C LYS A 44 9.67 1.73 -14.19
N ASP A 45 9.40 0.50 -14.57
CA ASP A 45 8.79 0.04 -15.83
C ASP A 45 7.26 0.25 -15.90
N LYS A 46 6.61 0.61 -14.80
CA LYS A 46 5.14 0.73 -14.71
C LYS A 46 4.65 2.14 -14.34
N LEU A 47 5.50 3.15 -14.48
CA LEU A 47 5.10 4.54 -14.25
C LEU A 47 4.38 5.06 -15.48
N ASP A 48 3.08 4.78 -15.54
CA ASP A 48 2.17 5.53 -16.38
C ASP A 48 1.68 6.72 -15.55
N PHE A 49 2.41 7.84 -15.64
CA PHE A 49 1.85 9.12 -15.25
C PHE A 49 0.89 9.50 -16.36
N GLY A 50 -0.34 8.99 -16.29
CA GLY A 50 -1.42 9.42 -17.17
C GLY A 50 -1.52 10.96 -17.17
N PRO A 51 -2.04 11.56 -18.26
CA PRO A 51 -2.09 13.00 -18.45
C PRO A 51 -2.80 13.75 -17.31
#